data_AF-A0A328CAZ1-F1
#
_entry.id   AF-A0A328CAZ1-F1
#
_cell.length_a   1.000
_cell.length_b   1.000
_cell.length_c   1.000
_cell.angle_alpha   90.00
_cell.angle_beta   90.00
_cell.angle_gamma   90.00
#
_symmetry.space_group_name_H-M   'P 1'
#
loop_
_entity.id
_entity.type
_entity.pdbx_description
1 polymer ?
#
loop_
_entity_poly.entity_id
_entity_poly.type
_entity_poly.pdbx_seq_one_letter_code
_entity_poly.pdbx_strand_id
1 'polypeptide(L)'
;MRYSDQDDLTFFVWRLTQSADPALVEFELWQDGAHRPLDLATAPYPSEPFACDRLYLCFQYQLPGRWTAPTDTVALRAVHQRFGTIPGAEPRSSEVPQTYAFDPVPASNNQVANPQLVDLLVEDGFPIRRSFEWVLTGADEIDSQIVCEPPPANGWSPLSATVPLPQGWTDDPPCLAVRPRRSDRNATALVAPLSPGPELYLGNLDHIIETIRHPTQVAFLVDLQVSNSGRCEQLVNAVRHTILDEFAEERKPVHELGVYYPRDATGAPTSGCDQSESLTYPLSTIEADALDAMADQSVRPALALIVLNNLQLPVNVEKNAQLLELTARADTDSGPGLIPWLIGFGTSYPTITWANTTPWMPVESRDFEPSLRSAVRYLFPLSSTPALEDYALELPRPSGSQTPRYMRICQSSPAPVLYTGEGLTPQSAQSDPHPWPSSGLPALHYMLPTQSFIPFGEFSAPRLALTYEACDRFCDNPFQARNGQTYPSWLGARNQCQWVTP
;
A
#
# COMPACT_ATOMS: atom_id res chain seq x y z
N MET A 1 37.25 -6.19 -34.50
CA MET A 1 37.10 -4.99 -35.34
C MET A 1 35.68 -4.94 -35.83
N ARG A 2 35.07 -3.75 -35.88
CA ARG A 2 33.67 -3.63 -36.32
C ARG A 2 33.50 -2.35 -37.12
N TYR A 3 32.87 -2.40 -38.28
CA TYR A 3 32.50 -1.20 -39.03
C TYR A 3 31.03 -0.86 -38.80
N SER A 4 30.73 0.43 -38.69
CA SER A 4 29.37 0.95 -38.54
C SER A 4 28.98 1.85 -39.71
N ASP A 5 27.84 1.56 -40.32
CA ASP A 5 27.22 2.45 -41.31
C ASP A 5 26.69 3.75 -40.67
N GLN A 6 26.05 3.65 -39.50
CA GLN A 6 25.50 4.81 -38.77
C GLN A 6 26.56 5.86 -38.41
N ASP A 7 27.72 5.42 -37.91
CA ASP A 7 28.80 6.31 -37.48
C ASP A 7 29.80 6.66 -38.60
N ASP A 8 29.80 5.87 -39.68
CA ASP A 8 30.84 5.85 -40.71
C ASP A 8 32.23 5.71 -40.07
N LEU A 9 32.36 4.69 -39.22
CA LEU A 9 33.56 4.42 -38.41
C LEU A 9 33.89 2.92 -38.38
N THR A 10 35.18 2.61 -38.49
CA THR A 10 35.72 1.29 -38.11
C THR A 10 36.31 1.34 -36.71
N PHE A 11 35.72 0.55 -35.81
CA PHE A 11 36.10 0.40 -34.42
C PHE A 11 37.11 -0.72 -34.23
N PHE A 12 38.20 -0.38 -33.55
CA PHE A 12 39.24 -1.28 -33.09
C PHE A 12 39.19 -1.35 -31.57
N VAL A 13 39.15 -2.57 -31.04
CA VAL A 13 39.25 -2.82 -29.61
C VAL A 13 40.18 -4.00 -29.41
N TRP A 14 41.09 -3.86 -28.44
CA TRP A 14 42.03 -4.90 -28.05
C TRP A 14 42.22 -4.89 -26.53
N ARG A 15 42.81 -5.97 -26.02
CA ARG A 15 42.91 -6.24 -24.58
C ARG A 15 44.36 -6.46 -24.19
N LEU A 16 44.76 -5.87 -23.07
CA LEU A 16 45.96 -6.26 -22.32
C LEU A 16 45.52 -6.89 -21.00
N THR A 17 46.29 -7.85 -20.50
CA THR A 17 46.07 -8.38 -19.15
C THR A 17 46.23 -7.25 -18.14
N GLN A 18 45.42 -7.19 -17.08
CA GLN A 18 45.51 -6.14 -16.05
C GLN A 18 46.87 -6.10 -15.33
N SER A 19 47.65 -7.18 -15.38
CA SER A 19 49.02 -7.24 -14.89
C SER A 19 50.06 -6.53 -15.77
N ALA A 20 49.68 -6.14 -17.00
CA ALA A 20 50.54 -5.39 -17.90
C ALA A 20 50.45 -3.90 -17.58
N ASP A 21 51.61 -3.23 -17.53
CA ASP A 21 51.67 -1.77 -17.35
C ASP A 21 51.35 -1.08 -18.69
N PRO A 22 50.20 -0.39 -18.81
CA PRO A 22 49.81 0.28 -20.05
C PRO A 22 50.75 1.42 -20.44
N ALA A 23 51.53 1.97 -19.49
CA ALA A 23 52.48 3.05 -19.77
C ALA A 23 53.74 2.59 -20.53
N LEU A 24 53.97 1.28 -20.61
CA LEU A 24 55.13 0.69 -21.29
C LEU A 24 54.83 0.21 -22.72
N VAL A 25 53.59 0.39 -23.18
CA VAL A 25 53.10 -0.14 -24.46
C VAL A 25 52.52 0.98 -25.32
N GLU A 26 53.03 1.07 -26.54
CA GLU A 26 52.40 1.84 -27.62
C GLU A 26 51.71 0.89 -28.59
N PHE A 27 50.74 1.38 -29.34
CA PHE A 27 50.02 0.59 -30.34
C PHE A 27 50.22 1.17 -31.72
N GLU A 28 50.43 0.30 -32.71
CA GLU A 28 50.56 0.70 -34.10
C GLU A 28 49.55 -0.06 -34.96
N LEU A 29 48.91 0.65 -35.89
CA LEU A 29 47.96 0.10 -36.84
C LEU A 29 48.54 0.19 -38.26
N TRP A 30 48.30 -0.85 -39.06
CA TRP A 30 48.67 -0.84 -40.47
C TRP A 30 47.76 0.11 -41.26
N GLN A 31 48.36 1.16 -41.83
CA GLN A 31 47.67 2.18 -42.61
C GLN A 31 48.58 2.67 -43.74
N ASP A 32 48.01 2.84 -44.93
CA ASP A 32 48.71 3.36 -46.11
C ASP A 32 50.06 2.66 -46.41
N GLY A 33 50.12 1.34 -46.20
CA GLY A 33 51.31 0.53 -46.49
C GLY A 33 52.40 0.54 -45.41
N ALA A 34 52.13 1.09 -44.22
CA ALA A 34 53.06 1.06 -43.08
C ALA A 34 52.35 0.96 -41.72
N HIS A 35 53.04 0.47 -40.70
CA HIS A 35 52.56 0.58 -39.31
C HIS A 35 52.74 2.01 -38.81
N ARG A 36 51.67 2.62 -38.34
CA ARG A 36 51.66 3.97 -37.77
C ARG A 36 51.24 3.95 -36.30
N PRO A 37 51.87 4.74 -35.43
CA PRO A 37 51.46 4.83 -34.03
C PRO A 37 50.04 5.37 -33.90
N LEU A 38 49.29 4.81 -32.96
CA LEU A 38 47.95 5.22 -32.60
C LEU A 38 48.00 6.23 -31.46
N ASP A 39 47.44 7.42 -31.69
CA ASP A 39 47.17 8.38 -30.63
C ASP A 39 45.71 8.27 -30.19
N LEU A 40 45.48 7.55 -29.09
CA LEU A 40 44.14 7.29 -28.55
C LEU A 40 43.41 8.57 -28.10
N ALA A 41 44.14 9.65 -27.81
CA ALA A 41 43.54 10.92 -27.42
C ALA A 41 42.91 11.65 -28.62
N THR A 42 43.37 11.35 -29.83
CA THR A 42 42.87 11.93 -31.09
C THR A 42 41.78 11.10 -31.76
N ALA A 43 41.42 9.95 -31.19
CA ALA A 43 40.36 9.10 -31.72
C ALA A 43 39.01 9.84 -31.75
N PRO A 44 38.10 9.53 -32.68
CA PRO A 44 36.73 10.07 -32.69
C PRO A 44 36.01 9.92 -31.35
N TYR A 45 36.20 8.80 -30.66
CA TYR A 45 35.75 8.56 -29.29
C TYR A 45 36.96 8.34 -28.37
N PRO A 46 37.61 9.40 -27.88
CA PRO A 46 38.75 9.29 -26.99
C PRO A 46 38.35 8.54 -25.72
N SER A 47 39.20 7.60 -25.30
CA SER A 47 39.00 6.88 -24.04
C SER A 47 40.34 6.49 -23.43
N GLU A 48 40.49 6.77 -22.13
CA GLU A 48 41.57 6.17 -21.35
C GLU A 48 41.39 4.64 -21.28
N PRO A 49 42.48 3.88 -21.05
CA PRO A 49 42.38 2.43 -20.87
C PRO A 49 41.35 2.09 -19.79
N PHE A 50 40.48 1.11 -20.05
CA PHE A 50 39.39 0.79 -19.15
C PHE A 50 39.23 -0.69 -18.87
N ALA A 51 38.80 -1.04 -17.66
CA ALA A 51 38.45 -2.41 -17.33
C ALA A 51 37.23 -2.86 -18.16
N CYS A 52 37.41 -3.90 -18.96
CA CYS A 52 36.35 -4.51 -19.78
C CYS A 52 36.06 -5.97 -19.40
N ASP A 53 36.90 -6.56 -18.54
CA ASP A 53 36.72 -7.86 -17.91
C ASP A 53 37.57 -7.90 -16.62
N ARG A 54 37.36 -8.88 -15.75
CA ARG A 54 38.09 -9.05 -14.47
C ARG A 54 39.60 -9.15 -14.64
N LEU A 55 40.08 -9.60 -15.79
CA LEU A 55 41.50 -9.85 -16.05
C LEU A 55 42.10 -8.93 -17.11
N TYR A 56 41.30 -8.06 -17.74
CA TYR A 56 41.73 -7.31 -18.91
C TYR A 56 41.44 -5.81 -18.84
N LEU A 57 42.38 -5.02 -19.34
CA LEU A 57 42.21 -3.62 -19.74
C LEU A 57 41.95 -3.58 -21.24
N CYS A 58 40.90 -2.89 -21.65
CA CYS A 58 40.58 -2.61 -23.03
C CYS A 58 41.10 -1.23 -23.44
N PHE A 59 41.47 -1.17 -24.71
CA PHE A 59 41.81 0.04 -25.43
C PHE A 59 40.91 0.10 -26.65
N GLN A 60 40.54 1.31 -27.05
CA GLN A 60 39.72 1.52 -28.23
C GLN A 60 40.33 2.58 -29.15
N TYR A 61 40.11 2.42 -30.44
CA TYR A 61 40.45 3.41 -31.45
C TYR A 61 39.46 3.31 -32.60
N GLN A 62 39.21 4.41 -33.31
CA GLN A 62 38.28 4.42 -34.44
C GLN A 62 38.89 5.14 -35.64
N LEU A 63 38.62 4.61 -36.83
CA LEU A 63 38.97 5.23 -38.10
C LEU A 63 37.72 5.67 -38.85
N PRO A 64 37.73 6.87 -39.48
CA PRO A 64 36.72 7.26 -40.47
C PRO A 64 36.60 6.24 -41.60
N GLY A 65 35.37 5.88 -41.95
CA GLY A 65 35.08 4.97 -43.04
C GLY A 65 35.30 3.50 -42.74
N ARG A 66 35.04 2.69 -43.76
CA ARG A 66 35.29 1.24 -43.76
C ARG A 66 36.77 0.98 -43.99
N TRP A 67 37.43 0.41 -42.98
CA TRP A 67 38.82 -0.01 -43.07
C TRP A 67 38.90 -1.51 -43.34
N THR A 68 39.81 -1.89 -44.24
CA THR A 68 40.04 -3.28 -44.63
C THR A 68 41.37 -3.76 -44.05
N ALA A 69 41.34 -4.91 -43.39
CA ALA A 69 42.55 -5.51 -42.84
C ALA A 69 43.54 -5.88 -43.94
N PRO A 70 44.86 -5.66 -43.74
CA PRO A 70 45.86 -6.18 -44.66
C PRO A 70 45.85 -7.70 -44.69
N THR A 71 46.13 -8.29 -45.85
CA THR A 71 46.11 -9.75 -46.05
C THR A 71 47.48 -10.40 -45.87
N ASP A 72 48.55 -9.61 -45.91
CA ASP A 72 49.95 -10.06 -45.96
C ASP A 72 50.78 -9.59 -44.75
N THR A 73 50.18 -8.86 -43.82
CA THR A 73 50.86 -8.35 -42.62
C THR A 73 49.91 -8.27 -41.41
N VAL A 74 50.47 -7.99 -40.23
CA VAL A 74 49.72 -7.86 -38.99
C VAL A 74 48.98 -6.52 -38.97
N ALA A 75 47.66 -6.55 -38.80
CA ALA A 75 46.80 -5.37 -38.75
C ALA A 75 47.16 -4.40 -37.61
N LEU A 76 47.19 -4.90 -36.38
CA LEU A 76 47.44 -4.13 -35.16
C LEU A 76 48.57 -4.80 -34.39
N ARG A 77 49.54 -4.03 -33.91
CA ARG A 77 50.64 -4.54 -33.09
C ARG A 77 50.90 -3.64 -31.90
N ALA A 78 51.42 -4.23 -30.82
CA ALA A 78 51.91 -3.51 -29.66
C ALA A 78 53.43 -3.34 -29.77
N VAL A 79 53.96 -2.20 -29.30
CA VAL A 79 55.39 -1.93 -29.18
C VAL A 79 55.69 -1.71 -27.70
N HIS A 80 56.30 -2.72 -27.07
CA HIS A 80 56.68 -2.64 -25.67
C HIS A 80 58.11 -2.12 -25.52
N GLN A 81 58.32 -1.12 -24.66
CA GLN A 81 59.62 -0.44 -24.49
C GLN A 81 60.81 -1.41 -24.27
N ARG A 82 60.58 -2.55 -23.59
CA ARG A 82 61.62 -3.55 -23.30
C ARG A 82 61.59 -4.81 -24.16
N PHE A 83 60.43 -5.18 -24.69
CA PHE A 83 60.23 -6.49 -25.34
C PHE A 83 60.08 -6.37 -26.86
N GLY A 84 60.13 -5.14 -27.39
CA GLY A 84 59.97 -4.87 -28.81
C GLY A 84 58.53 -5.07 -29.27
N THR A 85 58.38 -5.43 -30.54
CA THR A 85 57.09 -5.54 -31.20
C THR A 85 56.41 -6.88 -30.89
N ILE A 86 55.15 -6.81 -30.49
CA ILE A 86 54.29 -7.96 -30.21
C ILE A 86 53.13 -7.93 -31.22
N PRO A 87 52.99 -8.95 -32.08
CA PRO A 87 51.91 -8.97 -33.06
C PRO A 87 50.55 -9.12 -32.37
N GLY A 88 49.55 -8.36 -32.82
CA GLY A 88 48.17 -8.56 -32.41
C GLY A 88 47.55 -9.80 -33.06
N ALA A 89 46.42 -10.24 -32.52
CA ALA A 89 45.63 -11.29 -33.12
C ALA A 89 45.01 -10.84 -34.45
N GLU A 90 44.69 -11.81 -35.32
CA GLU A 90 43.97 -11.55 -36.56
C GLU A 90 42.64 -10.81 -36.30
N PRO A 91 42.35 -9.70 -36.99
CA PRO A 91 41.11 -8.98 -36.79
C PRO A 91 39.91 -9.83 -37.15
N ARG A 92 39.04 -10.07 -36.17
CA ARG A 92 37.68 -10.54 -36.44
C ARG A 92 36.85 -9.35 -36.89
N SER A 93 36.48 -9.33 -38.17
CA SER A 93 35.73 -8.26 -38.80
C SER A 93 34.23 -8.54 -38.76
N SER A 94 33.44 -7.54 -38.40
CA SER A 94 31.98 -7.57 -38.50
C SER A 94 31.45 -6.21 -38.91
N GLU A 95 30.23 -6.16 -39.40
CA GLU A 95 29.54 -4.93 -39.79
C GLU A 95 28.25 -4.79 -39.00
N VAL A 96 27.92 -3.56 -38.60
CA VAL A 96 26.68 -3.25 -37.91
C VAL A 96 26.01 -2.02 -38.53
N PRO A 97 24.72 -2.09 -38.87
CA PRO A 97 24.03 -0.95 -39.44
C PRO A 97 23.84 0.18 -38.42
N GLN A 98 23.64 -0.17 -37.13
CA GLN A 98 23.41 0.76 -36.03
C GLN A 98 24.31 0.40 -34.84
N THR A 99 24.77 1.41 -34.11
CA THR A 99 25.59 1.26 -32.91
C THR A 99 24.87 1.70 -31.65
N TYR A 100 23.78 2.46 -31.78
CA TYR A 100 22.93 2.83 -30.66
C TYR A 100 21.47 3.02 -31.11
N ALA A 101 20.55 2.84 -30.19
CA ALA A 101 19.12 3.08 -30.34
C ALA A 101 18.58 3.81 -29.11
N PHE A 102 17.46 4.52 -29.25
CA PHE A 102 16.82 5.19 -28.11
C PHE A 102 15.32 5.33 -28.37
N ASP A 103 14.53 5.39 -27.30
CA ASP A 103 13.06 5.49 -27.34
C ASP A 103 12.59 6.30 -26.11
N PRO A 104 12.45 7.62 -26.22
CA PRO A 104 12.32 8.47 -25.06
C PRO A 104 10.93 8.38 -24.43
N VAL A 105 10.88 8.22 -23.11
CA VAL A 105 9.63 8.11 -22.34
C VAL A 105 9.63 9.15 -21.23
N PRO A 106 8.59 9.99 -21.11
CA PRO A 106 8.46 10.89 -19.98
C PRO A 106 8.34 10.14 -18.65
N ALA A 107 8.92 10.72 -17.62
CA ALA A 107 8.88 10.22 -16.26
C ALA A 107 8.68 11.38 -15.28
N SER A 108 8.45 11.03 -14.02
CA SER A 108 8.25 11.99 -12.93
C SER A 108 7.17 13.04 -13.24
N ASN A 109 5.98 12.59 -13.69
CA ASN A 109 4.87 13.45 -14.12
C ASN A 109 5.28 14.52 -15.14
N ASN A 110 5.93 14.10 -16.24
CA ASN A 110 6.37 14.98 -17.32
C ASN A 110 7.45 16.01 -16.94
N GLN A 111 8.15 15.86 -15.82
CA GLN A 111 9.24 16.76 -15.44
C GLN A 111 10.57 16.40 -16.12
N VAL A 112 10.74 15.12 -16.46
CA VAL A 112 11.94 14.61 -17.13
C VAL A 112 11.57 13.58 -18.18
N ALA A 113 12.45 13.32 -19.14
CA ALA A 113 12.39 12.18 -20.04
C ALA A 113 13.52 11.19 -19.73
N ASN A 114 13.21 9.90 -19.70
CA ASN A 114 14.21 8.85 -19.79
C ASN A 114 14.44 8.57 -21.28
N PRO A 115 15.65 8.78 -21.83
CA PRO A 115 15.91 8.57 -23.26
C PRO A 115 15.81 7.10 -23.70
N GLN A 116 15.84 6.14 -22.76
CA GLN A 116 15.97 4.70 -23.02
C GLN A 116 17.11 4.41 -24.02
N LEU A 117 18.22 5.12 -23.87
CA LEU A 117 19.38 4.96 -24.75
C LEU A 117 20.04 3.61 -24.50
N VAL A 118 20.22 2.85 -25.58
CA VAL A 118 20.93 1.57 -25.61
C VAL A 118 22.14 1.71 -26.54
N ASP A 119 23.34 1.46 -26.02
CA ASP A 119 24.55 1.32 -26.84
C ASP A 119 24.64 -0.14 -27.30
N LEU A 120 24.17 -0.39 -28.53
CA LEU A 120 24.09 -1.73 -29.12
C LEU A 120 25.46 -2.39 -29.25
N LEU A 121 26.54 -1.61 -29.35
CA LEU A 121 27.89 -2.17 -29.32
C LEU A 121 28.20 -2.80 -27.96
N VAL A 122 27.87 -2.09 -26.87
CA VAL A 122 28.09 -2.59 -25.50
C VAL A 122 27.20 -3.79 -25.22
N GLU A 123 25.93 -3.75 -25.65
CA GLU A 123 24.99 -4.85 -25.49
C GLU A 123 25.45 -6.14 -26.20
N ASP A 124 26.01 -6.00 -27.40
CA ASP A 124 26.66 -7.09 -28.16
C ASP A 124 27.97 -7.61 -27.54
N GLY A 125 28.39 -7.06 -26.39
CA GLY A 125 29.65 -7.40 -25.74
C GLY A 125 30.89 -6.84 -26.44
N PHE A 126 30.74 -5.85 -27.34
CA PHE A 126 31.86 -5.12 -27.91
C PHE A 126 32.33 -4.06 -26.90
N PRO A 127 33.53 -4.20 -26.29
CA PRO A 127 33.91 -3.36 -25.17
C PRO A 127 34.32 -1.98 -25.66
N ILE A 128 33.40 -1.02 -25.56
CA ILE A 128 33.59 0.38 -25.95
C ILE A 128 33.12 1.31 -24.82
N ARG A 129 33.71 2.50 -24.75
CA ARG A 129 33.26 3.63 -23.94
C ARG A 129 33.08 4.85 -24.80
N ARG A 130 31.90 5.45 -24.73
CA ARG A 130 31.59 6.75 -25.33
C ARG A 130 30.51 7.44 -24.51
N SER A 131 30.53 8.77 -24.53
CA SER A 131 29.49 9.61 -23.93
C SER A 131 28.51 10.08 -25.00
N PHE A 132 27.31 10.43 -24.59
CA PHE A 132 26.27 10.94 -25.48
C PHE A 132 25.87 12.35 -25.07
N GLU A 133 25.22 13.05 -25.99
CA GLU A 133 24.63 14.37 -25.79
C GLU A 133 23.23 14.41 -26.41
N TRP A 134 22.40 15.34 -25.92
CA TRP A 134 21.01 15.48 -26.33
C TRP A 134 20.62 16.94 -26.57
N VAL A 135 19.52 17.11 -27.30
CA VAL A 135 18.83 18.41 -27.50
C VAL A 135 17.34 18.17 -27.79
N LEU A 136 16.50 19.14 -27.46
CA LEU A 136 15.10 19.16 -27.92
C LEU A 136 15.00 19.92 -29.23
N THR A 137 14.18 19.42 -30.15
CA THR A 137 13.92 20.03 -31.45
C THR A 137 12.41 20.16 -31.67
N GLY A 138 12.00 21.05 -32.56
CA GLY A 138 10.59 21.23 -32.89
C GLY A 138 9.97 19.98 -33.48
N ALA A 139 8.65 19.91 -33.42
CA ALA A 139 7.87 18.85 -34.02
C ALA A 139 6.63 19.45 -34.67
N ASP A 140 6.31 18.99 -35.88
CA ASP A 140 5.10 19.35 -36.60
C ASP A 140 4.16 18.15 -36.66
N GLU A 141 2.86 18.38 -36.53
CA GLU A 141 1.85 17.37 -36.83
C GLU A 141 1.41 17.49 -38.29
N ILE A 142 1.74 16.48 -39.11
CA ILE A 142 1.37 16.40 -40.53
C ILE A 142 0.60 15.10 -40.75
N ASP A 143 -0.64 15.20 -41.23
CA ASP A 143 -1.52 14.04 -41.48
C ASP A 143 -1.65 13.07 -40.28
N SER A 144 -1.79 13.62 -39.06
CA SER A 144 -1.84 12.87 -37.79
C SER A 144 -0.57 12.09 -37.45
N GLN A 145 0.58 12.47 -38.03
CA GLN A 145 1.90 11.95 -37.69
C GLN A 145 2.80 13.07 -37.18
N ILE A 146 3.55 12.79 -36.11
CA ILE A 146 4.55 13.72 -35.59
C ILE A 146 5.80 13.61 -36.47
N VAL A 147 6.16 14.71 -37.10
CA VAL A 147 7.38 14.85 -37.92
C VAL A 147 8.35 15.74 -37.15
N CYS A 148 9.51 15.19 -36.81
CA CYS A 148 10.54 15.92 -36.08
C CYS A 148 11.34 16.85 -36.99
N GLU A 149 11.56 18.08 -36.56
CA GLU A 149 12.50 18.98 -37.21
C GLU A 149 13.95 18.44 -37.09
N PRO A 150 14.83 18.72 -38.07
CA PRO A 150 16.24 18.40 -37.97
C PRO A 150 16.87 19.04 -36.72
N PRO A 151 17.71 18.31 -35.96
CA PRO A 151 18.27 18.84 -34.73
C PRO A 151 19.24 20.00 -35.04
N PRO A 152 19.33 21.01 -34.16
CA PRO A 152 20.18 22.17 -34.38
C PRO A 152 21.67 21.80 -34.37
N ALA A 153 22.49 22.62 -35.05
CA ALA A 153 23.94 22.44 -35.06
C ALA A 153 24.60 22.66 -33.69
N ASN A 154 24.01 23.54 -32.85
CA ASN A 154 24.52 23.95 -31.55
C ASN A 154 23.46 23.71 -30.45
N GLY A 155 23.84 23.83 -29.17
CA GLY A 155 22.90 23.72 -28.02
C GLY A 155 22.78 22.32 -27.41
N TRP A 156 23.65 21.39 -27.81
CA TRP A 156 23.71 20.03 -27.27
C TRP A 156 24.20 20.04 -25.82
N SER A 157 23.53 19.24 -24.98
CA SER A 157 23.87 19.07 -23.58
C SER A 157 24.36 17.64 -23.31
N PRO A 158 25.31 17.42 -22.39
CA PRO A 158 25.70 16.07 -21.99
C PRO A 158 24.50 15.25 -21.55
N LEU A 159 24.41 14.00 -22.02
CA LEU A 159 23.32 13.10 -21.66
C LEU A 159 23.60 12.42 -20.32
N SER A 160 22.71 12.67 -19.37
CA SER A 160 22.56 11.94 -18.11
C SER A 160 21.51 10.83 -18.22
N ALA A 161 21.26 10.10 -17.13
CA ALA A 161 20.21 9.07 -17.08
C ALA A 161 18.80 9.61 -17.41
N THR A 162 18.56 10.90 -17.16
CA THR A 162 17.33 11.60 -17.48
C THR A 162 17.61 12.94 -18.14
N VAL A 163 16.65 13.42 -18.92
CA VAL A 163 16.64 14.70 -19.62
C VAL A 163 15.61 15.62 -18.96
N PRO A 164 15.98 16.79 -18.41
CA PRO A 164 15.00 17.72 -17.86
C PRO A 164 14.13 18.32 -18.97
N LEU A 165 12.83 18.41 -18.73
CA LEU A 165 11.87 18.95 -19.70
C LEU A 165 11.41 20.35 -19.28
N PRO A 166 11.25 21.29 -20.23
CA PRO A 166 10.80 22.65 -19.92
C PRO A 166 9.35 22.66 -19.45
N GLN A 167 8.97 23.60 -18.59
CA GLN A 167 7.58 23.72 -18.13
C GLN A 167 6.64 23.97 -19.32
N GLY A 168 5.49 23.28 -19.35
CA GLY A 168 4.47 23.46 -20.40
C GLY A 168 4.77 22.75 -21.72
N TRP A 169 5.87 21.99 -21.81
CA TRP A 169 6.22 21.24 -23.04
C TRP A 169 5.11 20.29 -23.50
N THR A 170 4.23 19.85 -22.59
CA THR A 170 3.12 18.95 -22.91
C THR A 170 2.03 19.57 -23.80
N ASP A 171 2.00 20.91 -23.91
CA ASP A 171 1.05 21.62 -24.76
C ASP A 171 1.56 21.78 -26.20
N ASP A 172 2.88 21.68 -26.41
CA ASP A 172 3.56 21.67 -27.71
C ASP A 172 4.74 20.66 -27.67
N PRO A 173 4.45 19.34 -27.79
CA PRO A 173 5.45 18.30 -27.52
C PRO A 173 6.61 18.32 -28.52
N PRO A 174 7.88 18.46 -28.07
CA PRO A 174 9.03 18.47 -28.96
C PRO A 174 9.45 17.05 -29.36
N CYS A 175 10.45 16.95 -30.22
CA CYS A 175 11.22 15.72 -30.38
C CYS A 175 12.51 15.76 -29.55
N LEU A 176 12.95 14.60 -29.07
CA LEU A 176 14.27 14.45 -28.46
C LEU A 176 15.26 13.94 -29.50
N ALA A 177 16.41 14.58 -29.59
CA ALA A 177 17.53 14.11 -30.40
C ALA A 177 18.70 13.69 -29.50
N VAL A 178 19.35 12.57 -29.84
CA VAL A 178 20.51 12.04 -29.13
C VAL A 178 21.61 11.71 -30.13
N ARG A 179 22.87 11.98 -29.77
CA ARG A 179 24.03 11.55 -30.55
C ARG A 179 25.24 11.24 -29.67
N PRO A 180 26.17 10.36 -30.11
CA PRO A 180 27.47 10.21 -29.48
C PRO A 180 28.27 11.51 -29.54
N ARG A 181 28.98 11.82 -28.45
CA ARG A 181 29.92 12.94 -28.43
C ARG A 181 31.22 12.51 -29.11
N ARG A 182 31.54 13.18 -30.22
CA ARG A 182 32.77 13.00 -30.99
C ARG A 182 33.74 14.16 -30.79
N SER A 183 35.03 13.88 -30.90
CA SER A 183 36.11 14.88 -30.81
C SER A 183 36.43 15.54 -32.17
N ASP A 184 36.11 14.88 -33.28
CA ASP A 184 36.56 15.22 -34.63
C ASP A 184 35.50 15.95 -35.47
N ARG A 185 34.25 15.45 -35.46
CA ARG A 185 33.09 16.00 -36.18
C ARG A 185 31.79 15.65 -35.47
N ASN A 186 30.68 16.29 -35.82
CA ASN A 186 29.37 15.89 -35.28
C ASN A 186 29.03 14.45 -35.71
N ALA A 187 28.53 13.64 -34.76
CA ALA A 187 28.01 12.32 -35.04
C ALA A 187 26.61 12.40 -35.68
N THR A 188 26.22 11.34 -36.39
CA THR A 188 24.82 11.13 -36.80
C THR A 188 23.94 11.14 -35.55
N ALA A 189 22.92 11.98 -35.52
CA ALA A 189 21.93 12.02 -34.47
C ALA A 189 20.74 11.13 -34.82
N LEU A 190 20.19 10.46 -33.80
CA LEU A 190 18.85 9.89 -33.89
C LEU A 190 17.86 10.87 -33.26
N VAL A 191 16.65 10.93 -33.81
CA VAL A 191 15.58 11.83 -33.37
C VAL A 191 14.30 11.01 -33.21
N ALA A 192 13.57 11.23 -32.12
CA ALA A 192 12.32 10.54 -31.82
C ALA A 192 11.32 11.52 -31.23
N PRO A 193 10.02 11.41 -31.58
CA PRO A 193 8.97 12.16 -30.92
C PRO A 193 8.97 11.92 -29.41
N LEU A 194 8.77 12.98 -28.62
CA LEU A 194 8.54 12.85 -27.19
C LEU A 194 7.06 13.10 -26.93
N SER A 195 6.27 12.03 -26.79
CA SER A 195 4.86 12.15 -26.42
C SER A 195 4.72 12.35 -24.91
N PRO A 196 3.86 13.26 -24.41
CA PRO A 196 3.59 13.42 -22.98
C PRO A 196 3.21 12.10 -22.30
N GLY A 197 3.76 11.83 -21.13
CA GLY A 197 3.30 10.75 -20.27
C GLY A 197 1.98 11.13 -19.58
N PRO A 198 1.29 10.15 -18.98
CA PRO A 198 0.06 10.41 -18.24
C PRO A 198 0.29 11.40 -17.12
N GLU A 199 -0.63 12.34 -16.97
CA GLU A 199 -0.60 13.31 -15.87
C GLU A 199 -1.29 12.72 -14.65
N LEU A 200 -0.49 12.13 -13.75
CA LEU A 200 -0.96 11.30 -12.65
C LEU A 200 -0.83 12.00 -11.30
N TYR A 201 -1.89 11.92 -10.51
CA TYR A 201 -1.98 12.46 -9.17
C TYR A 201 -2.26 11.34 -8.16
N LEU A 202 -1.46 11.29 -7.09
CA LEU A 202 -1.57 10.26 -6.06
C LEU A 202 -2.59 10.68 -4.98
N GLY A 203 -3.60 9.84 -4.77
CA GLY A 203 -4.53 9.91 -3.66
C GLY A 203 -4.20 8.88 -2.59
N ASN A 204 -4.27 9.27 -1.33
CA ASN A 204 -4.16 8.39 -0.18
C ASN A 204 -5.32 8.64 0.76
N LEU A 205 -5.93 7.57 1.27
CA LEU A 205 -7.01 7.63 2.23
C LEU A 205 -6.73 6.61 3.33
N ASP A 206 -6.82 7.09 4.56
CA ASP A 206 -6.68 6.27 5.76
C ASP A 206 -7.87 6.59 6.67
N HIS A 207 -8.87 5.73 6.61
CA HIS A 207 -10.17 5.97 7.22
C HIS A 207 -10.41 4.97 8.34
N ILE A 208 -10.61 5.47 9.56
CA ILE A 208 -11.01 4.66 10.70
C ILE A 208 -12.52 4.80 10.84
N ILE A 209 -13.21 3.66 10.82
CA ILE A 209 -14.65 3.65 10.97
C ILE A 209 -15.04 4.14 12.37
N GLU A 210 -16.06 5.00 12.42
CA GLU A 210 -16.55 5.56 13.67
C GLU A 210 -16.95 4.45 14.65
N THR A 211 -16.55 4.65 15.90
CA THR A 211 -16.88 3.74 17.00
C THR A 211 -18.04 4.32 17.80
N ILE A 212 -19.13 3.57 17.89
CA ILE A 212 -20.27 3.90 18.73
C ILE A 212 -19.98 3.36 20.13
N ARG A 213 -19.98 4.22 21.14
CA ARG A 213 -19.83 3.83 22.54
C ARG A 213 -21.19 3.77 23.22
N HIS A 214 -21.50 2.65 23.83
CA HIS A 214 -22.80 2.42 24.45
C HIS A 214 -22.78 2.80 25.93
N PRO A 215 -23.70 3.67 26.39
CA PRO A 215 -23.91 3.90 27.81
C PRO A 215 -24.39 2.62 28.49
N THR A 216 -23.92 2.36 29.71
CA THR A 216 -24.21 1.11 30.43
C THR A 216 -25.30 1.31 31.47
N GLN A 217 -26.32 0.46 31.42
CA GLN A 217 -27.36 0.31 32.42
C GLN A 217 -27.06 -0.95 33.22
N VAL A 218 -27.12 -0.92 34.55
CA VAL A 218 -26.81 -2.08 35.39
C VAL A 218 -28.04 -2.47 36.20
N ALA A 219 -28.40 -3.76 36.13
CA ALA A 219 -29.42 -4.37 36.96
C ALA A 219 -28.82 -5.55 37.75
N PHE A 220 -29.03 -5.58 39.06
CA PHE A 220 -28.57 -6.66 39.93
C PHE A 220 -29.71 -7.61 40.25
N LEU A 221 -29.54 -8.90 39.97
CA LEU A 221 -30.50 -9.95 40.31
C LEU A 221 -29.92 -10.81 41.42
N VAL A 222 -30.62 -10.87 42.56
CA VAL A 222 -30.13 -11.54 43.77
C VAL A 222 -30.74 -12.94 43.89
N ASP A 223 -29.89 -13.98 43.84
CA ASP A 223 -30.29 -15.38 44.05
C ASP A 223 -29.32 -16.09 45.01
N LEU A 224 -29.24 -15.60 46.23
CA LEU A 224 -28.28 -16.08 47.23
C LEU A 224 -28.95 -17.05 48.21
N GLN A 225 -28.12 -17.92 48.80
CA GLN A 225 -28.46 -18.73 49.97
C GLN A 225 -27.59 -18.31 51.14
N VAL A 226 -28.14 -17.51 52.04
CA VAL A 226 -27.43 -16.94 53.21
C VAL A 226 -28.39 -16.88 54.39
N SER A 227 -28.12 -17.68 55.43
CA SER A 227 -29.02 -17.86 56.58
C SER A 227 -29.22 -16.60 57.45
N ASN A 228 -28.41 -15.56 57.28
CA ASN A 228 -28.53 -14.30 58.01
C ASN A 228 -28.82 -13.16 57.04
N SER A 229 -30.00 -12.53 57.19
CA SER A 229 -30.46 -11.47 56.30
C SER A 229 -29.55 -10.24 56.29
N GLY A 230 -29.05 -9.81 57.45
CA GLY A 230 -28.11 -8.67 57.54
C GLY A 230 -26.79 -8.97 56.84
N ARG A 231 -26.30 -10.21 56.93
CA ARG A 231 -25.11 -10.64 56.18
C ARG A 231 -25.37 -10.68 54.68
N CYS A 232 -26.55 -11.14 54.27
CA CYS A 232 -26.90 -11.17 52.85
C CYS A 232 -26.97 -9.77 52.24
N GLU A 233 -27.59 -8.81 52.93
CA GLU A 233 -27.62 -7.41 52.52
C GLU A 233 -26.19 -6.83 52.42
N GLN A 234 -25.30 -7.14 53.37
CA GLN A 234 -23.89 -6.75 53.30
C GLN A 234 -23.19 -7.31 52.06
N LEU A 235 -23.45 -8.57 51.68
CA LEU A 235 -22.85 -9.20 50.50
C LEU A 235 -23.33 -8.54 49.21
N VAL A 236 -24.65 -8.32 49.06
CA VAL A 236 -25.24 -7.65 47.90
C VAL A 236 -24.67 -6.24 47.76
N ASN A 237 -24.65 -5.48 48.86
CA ASN A 237 -24.08 -4.14 48.87
C ASN A 237 -22.58 -4.15 48.55
N ALA A 238 -21.80 -5.09 49.07
CA ALA A 238 -20.37 -5.17 48.78
C ALA A 238 -20.10 -5.38 47.28
N VAL A 239 -20.79 -6.32 46.63
CA VAL A 239 -20.66 -6.53 45.17
C VAL A 239 -21.09 -5.29 44.40
N ARG A 240 -22.27 -4.76 44.72
CA ARG A 240 -22.86 -3.60 44.05
C ARG A 240 -21.94 -2.38 44.10
N HIS A 241 -21.48 -2.00 45.30
CA HIS A 241 -20.59 -0.84 45.46
C HIS A 241 -19.26 -1.08 44.75
N THR A 242 -18.65 -2.27 44.89
CA THR A 242 -17.39 -2.58 44.18
C THR A 242 -17.49 -2.36 42.68
N ILE A 243 -18.60 -2.78 42.06
CA ILE A 243 -18.81 -2.65 40.62
C ILE A 243 -19.08 -1.19 40.24
N LEU A 244 -20.00 -0.51 40.93
CA LEU A 244 -20.37 0.88 40.63
C LEU A 244 -19.23 1.86 40.91
N ASP A 245 -18.46 1.64 41.97
CA ASP A 245 -17.27 2.42 42.30
C ASP A 245 -16.23 2.28 41.21
N GLU A 246 -16.02 1.08 40.65
CA GLU A 246 -15.10 0.88 39.53
C GLU A 246 -15.56 1.63 38.27
N PHE A 247 -16.87 1.61 37.95
CA PHE A 247 -17.39 2.45 36.86
C PHE A 247 -17.11 3.94 37.10
N ALA A 248 -17.30 4.42 38.33
CA ALA A 248 -17.06 5.81 38.70
C ALA A 248 -15.57 6.18 38.66
N GLU A 249 -14.68 5.34 39.20
CA GLU A 249 -13.23 5.52 39.21
C GLU A 249 -12.66 5.56 37.78
N GLU A 250 -13.13 4.68 36.89
CA GLU A 250 -12.75 4.63 35.47
C GLU A 250 -13.49 5.68 34.61
N ARG A 251 -14.36 6.50 35.23
CA ARG A 251 -15.17 7.54 34.57
C ARG A 251 -16.02 7.00 33.42
N LYS A 252 -16.53 5.77 33.57
CA LYS A 252 -17.40 5.12 32.59
C LYS A 252 -18.86 5.52 32.87
N PRO A 253 -19.64 5.92 31.84
CA PRO A 253 -21.04 6.27 32.03
C PRO A 253 -21.83 5.03 32.42
N VAL A 254 -22.37 5.06 33.64
CA VAL A 254 -23.20 4.00 34.19
C VAL A 254 -24.45 4.60 34.81
N HIS A 255 -25.58 3.93 34.64
CA HIS A 255 -26.78 4.18 35.41
C HIS A 255 -27.27 2.87 36.01
N GLU A 256 -27.62 2.92 37.29
CA GLU A 256 -28.09 1.76 38.02
C GLU A 256 -29.61 1.75 37.97
N LEU A 257 -30.19 0.69 37.39
CA LEU A 257 -31.65 0.49 37.39
C LEU A 257 -32.15 0.05 38.76
N GLY A 258 -31.35 -0.78 39.45
CA GLY A 258 -31.59 -1.16 40.83
C GLY A 258 -31.23 -2.61 41.14
N VAL A 259 -31.73 -3.07 42.28
CA VAL A 259 -31.56 -4.43 42.79
C VAL A 259 -32.92 -5.13 42.79
N TYR A 260 -33.00 -6.23 42.04
CA TYR A 260 -34.21 -7.01 41.85
C TYR A 260 -34.13 -8.32 42.62
N TYR A 261 -35.13 -8.50 43.48
CA TYR A 261 -35.28 -9.70 44.30
C TYR A 261 -36.33 -10.63 43.69
N PRO A 262 -36.15 -11.96 43.81
CA PRO A 262 -37.17 -12.93 43.47
C PRO A 262 -38.44 -12.69 44.29
N ARG A 263 -39.59 -13.02 43.71
CA ARG A 263 -40.91 -12.94 44.31
C ARG A 263 -41.45 -14.33 44.57
N ASP A 264 -42.20 -14.47 45.66
CA ASP A 264 -42.89 -15.72 45.97
C ASP A 264 -44.12 -15.94 45.06
N ALA A 265 -44.81 -17.07 45.25
CA ALA A 265 -46.01 -17.42 44.49
C ALA A 265 -47.18 -16.42 44.64
N THR A 266 -47.14 -15.56 45.66
CA THR A 266 -48.13 -14.49 45.87
C THR A 266 -47.71 -13.16 45.24
N GLY A 267 -46.50 -13.10 44.68
CA GLY A 267 -45.91 -11.89 44.11
C GLY A 267 -45.22 -10.99 45.13
N ALA A 268 -45.10 -11.42 46.39
CA ALA A 268 -44.42 -10.64 47.42
C ALA A 268 -42.89 -10.71 47.24
N PRO A 269 -42.16 -9.60 47.41
CA PRO A 269 -40.70 -9.60 47.32
C PRO A 269 -40.09 -10.44 48.44
N THR A 270 -39.07 -11.21 48.10
CA THR A 270 -38.28 -11.98 49.08
C THR A 270 -37.02 -11.23 49.49
N SER A 271 -36.30 -11.79 50.47
CA SER A 271 -34.95 -11.33 50.85
C SER A 271 -33.92 -11.52 49.74
N GLY A 272 -34.17 -12.42 48.78
CA GLY A 272 -33.17 -12.91 47.83
C GLY A 272 -32.09 -13.80 48.46
N CYS A 273 -32.22 -14.12 49.75
CA CYS A 273 -31.21 -14.85 50.55
C CYS A 273 -31.65 -16.28 50.91
N ASP A 274 -32.89 -16.61 50.56
CA ASP A 274 -33.51 -17.91 50.77
C ASP A 274 -33.88 -18.46 49.39
N GLN A 275 -32.88 -18.94 48.66
CA GLN A 275 -33.09 -19.48 47.33
C GLN A 275 -34.11 -20.63 47.37
N SER A 276 -35.19 -20.48 46.60
CA SER A 276 -36.25 -21.49 46.49
C SER A 276 -36.70 -21.67 45.05
N GLU A 277 -37.15 -22.88 44.74
CA GLU A 277 -37.71 -23.29 43.45
C GLU A 277 -39.08 -22.68 43.16
N SER A 278 -39.75 -22.07 44.14
CA SER A 278 -41.03 -21.38 43.95
C SER A 278 -40.89 -19.89 43.63
N LEU A 279 -39.66 -19.36 43.60
CA LEU A 279 -39.42 -17.93 43.45
C LEU A 279 -39.15 -17.55 41.99
N THR A 280 -39.66 -16.39 41.59
CA THR A 280 -39.57 -15.89 40.20
C THR A 280 -39.16 -14.42 40.16
N TYR A 281 -38.44 -13.99 39.11
CA TYR A 281 -38.06 -12.59 38.96
C TYR A 281 -39.19 -11.72 38.40
N PRO A 282 -39.27 -10.44 38.79
CA PRO A 282 -40.23 -9.48 38.23
C PRO A 282 -39.79 -9.01 36.83
N LEU A 283 -39.85 -9.90 35.84
CA LEU A 283 -39.36 -9.63 34.48
C LEU A 283 -39.96 -8.37 33.85
N SER A 284 -41.27 -8.17 34.00
CA SER A 284 -41.96 -6.99 33.44
C SER A 284 -41.51 -5.68 34.07
N THR A 285 -41.11 -5.69 35.35
CA THR A 285 -40.57 -4.50 36.01
C THR A 285 -39.16 -4.20 35.52
N ILE A 286 -38.30 -5.22 35.44
CA ILE A 286 -36.93 -5.08 34.94
C ILE A 286 -36.94 -4.55 33.51
N GLU A 287 -37.82 -5.07 32.66
CA GLU A 287 -37.98 -4.64 31.28
C GLU A 287 -38.51 -3.21 31.18
N ALA A 288 -39.52 -2.85 31.97
CA ALA A 288 -40.06 -1.50 31.99
C ALA A 288 -39.02 -0.46 32.44
N ASP A 289 -38.26 -0.76 33.50
CA ASP A 289 -37.20 0.13 34.00
C ASP A 289 -36.06 0.26 32.98
N ALA A 290 -35.69 -0.84 32.31
CA ALA A 290 -34.69 -0.81 31.25
C ALA A 290 -35.15 0.04 30.05
N LEU A 291 -36.41 -0.08 29.63
CA LEU A 291 -36.99 0.71 28.54
C LEU A 291 -37.15 2.19 28.91
N ASP A 292 -37.50 2.50 30.16
CA ASP A 292 -37.59 3.88 30.64
C ASP A 292 -36.21 4.55 30.65
N ALA A 293 -35.18 3.84 31.15
CA ALA A 293 -33.79 4.32 31.12
C ALA A 293 -33.21 4.48 29.69
N MET A 294 -33.88 3.87 28.69
CA MET A 294 -33.56 4.02 27.28
C MET A 294 -34.24 5.22 26.61
N ALA A 295 -35.36 5.72 27.14
CA ALA A 295 -36.26 6.63 26.42
C ALA A 295 -35.58 7.94 25.99
N ASP A 296 -34.62 8.43 26.77
CA ASP A 296 -33.91 9.70 26.53
C ASP A 296 -32.52 9.53 25.88
N GLN A 297 -32.13 8.31 25.50
CA GLN A 297 -30.80 8.01 24.98
C GLN A 297 -30.76 8.19 23.45
N SER A 298 -29.82 9.00 22.95
CA SER A 298 -29.58 9.12 21.49
C SER A 298 -28.86 7.91 20.89
N VAL A 299 -28.20 7.10 21.73
CA VAL A 299 -27.49 5.88 21.36
C VAL A 299 -28.10 4.73 22.15
N ARG A 300 -28.39 3.61 21.47
CA ARG A 300 -28.91 2.38 22.10
C ARG A 300 -28.01 1.97 23.28
N PRO A 301 -28.48 1.92 24.54
CA PRO A 301 -27.64 1.54 25.67
C PRO A 301 -27.42 0.03 25.74
N ALA A 302 -26.41 -0.35 26.50
CA ALA A 302 -26.19 -1.72 26.92
C ALA A 302 -26.79 -1.98 28.30
N LEU A 303 -27.44 -3.12 28.49
CA LEU A 303 -27.96 -3.58 29.78
C LEU A 303 -27.05 -4.68 30.34
N ALA A 304 -26.27 -4.36 31.35
CA ALA A 304 -25.50 -5.32 32.12
C ALA A 304 -26.42 -5.98 33.17
N LEU A 305 -26.76 -7.24 32.94
CA LEU A 305 -27.58 -8.04 33.85
C LEU A 305 -26.66 -8.86 34.76
N ILE A 306 -26.49 -8.41 36.00
CA ILE A 306 -25.56 -9.00 36.95
C ILE A 306 -26.31 -9.95 37.88
N VAL A 307 -26.13 -11.25 37.70
CA VAL A 307 -26.78 -12.28 38.51
C VAL A 307 -25.84 -12.73 39.61
N LEU A 308 -26.31 -12.63 40.86
CA LEU A 308 -25.59 -13.01 42.07
C LEU A 308 -26.08 -14.37 42.52
N ASN A 309 -25.21 -15.38 42.47
CA ASN A 309 -25.56 -16.73 42.91
C ASN A 309 -24.38 -17.41 43.61
N ASN A 310 -24.56 -17.80 44.87
CA ASN A 310 -23.50 -18.41 45.69
C ASN A 310 -23.66 -19.93 45.86
N LEU A 311 -24.59 -20.57 45.15
CA LEU A 311 -24.82 -22.00 45.20
C LEU A 311 -24.37 -22.67 43.91
N GLN A 312 -23.68 -23.80 44.04
CA GLN A 312 -23.27 -24.62 42.90
C GLN A 312 -24.39 -25.55 42.41
N LEU A 313 -25.61 -25.41 42.95
CA LEU A 313 -26.75 -26.22 42.58
C LEU A 313 -27.47 -25.61 41.37
N PRO A 314 -27.98 -26.44 40.43
CA PRO A 314 -28.83 -25.95 39.34
C PRO A 314 -30.00 -25.13 39.89
N VAL A 315 -30.27 -23.99 39.27
CA VAL A 315 -31.51 -23.26 39.51
C VAL A 315 -32.70 -24.06 38.98
N ASN A 316 -33.89 -23.76 39.48
CA ASN A 316 -35.12 -24.35 38.97
C ASN A 316 -35.33 -24.02 37.48
N VAL A 317 -36.14 -24.84 36.82
CA VAL A 317 -36.45 -24.71 35.40
C VAL A 317 -37.12 -23.36 35.11
N GLU A 318 -37.98 -22.91 36.02
CA GLU A 318 -38.73 -21.66 35.89
C GLU A 318 -37.82 -20.43 35.89
N LYS A 319 -36.87 -20.27 36.83
CA LYS A 319 -35.94 -19.11 36.81
C LYS A 319 -35.04 -19.14 35.59
N ASN A 320 -34.58 -20.34 35.19
CA ASN A 320 -33.76 -20.47 33.99
C ASN A 320 -34.53 -20.03 32.75
N ALA A 321 -35.79 -20.46 32.62
CA ALA A 321 -36.69 -20.03 31.54
C ALA A 321 -36.93 -18.51 31.56
N GLN A 322 -37.08 -17.91 32.75
CA GLN A 322 -37.24 -16.46 32.89
C GLN A 322 -36.02 -15.66 32.42
N LEU A 323 -34.81 -16.11 32.75
CA LEU A 323 -33.58 -15.47 32.28
C LEU A 323 -33.38 -15.64 30.78
N LEU A 324 -33.73 -16.80 30.22
CA LEU A 324 -33.75 -17.03 28.77
C LEU A 324 -34.75 -16.09 28.08
N GLU A 325 -35.94 -15.93 28.65
CA GLU A 325 -36.96 -15.03 28.12
C GLU A 325 -36.49 -13.57 28.14
N LEU A 326 -35.89 -13.12 29.24
CA LEU A 326 -35.32 -11.78 29.33
C LEU A 326 -34.20 -11.57 28.30
N THR A 327 -33.36 -12.59 28.08
CA THR A 327 -32.31 -12.57 27.06
C THR A 327 -32.90 -12.44 25.66
N ALA A 328 -33.90 -13.26 25.34
CA ALA A 328 -34.55 -13.25 24.03
C ALA A 328 -35.29 -11.92 23.74
N ARG A 329 -35.88 -11.28 24.76
CA ARG A 329 -36.55 -9.98 24.60
C ARG A 329 -35.56 -8.83 24.37
N ALA A 330 -34.42 -8.86 25.04
CA ALA A 330 -33.39 -7.84 24.88
C ALA A 330 -32.65 -7.95 23.54
N ASP A 331 -32.53 -9.16 22.98
CA ASP A 331 -31.84 -9.44 21.69
C ASP A 331 -32.65 -9.04 20.44
N THR A 332 -33.48 -8.00 20.54
CA THR A 332 -34.24 -7.41 19.41
C THR A 332 -33.58 -6.10 18.95
N ASP A 333 -33.84 -5.65 17.72
CA ASP A 333 -33.27 -4.39 17.20
C ASP A 333 -33.66 -3.15 18.04
N SER A 334 -34.83 -3.21 18.68
CA SER A 334 -35.38 -2.15 19.54
C SER A 334 -35.07 -2.30 21.03
N GLY A 335 -34.57 -3.46 21.48
CA GLY A 335 -34.25 -3.72 22.89
C GLY A 335 -32.89 -3.13 23.30
N PRO A 336 -32.49 -3.14 24.59
CA PRO A 336 -31.11 -2.83 24.97
C PRO A 336 -30.16 -3.96 24.54
N GLY A 337 -28.88 -3.66 24.31
CA GLY A 337 -27.89 -4.73 24.12
C GLY A 337 -27.60 -5.43 25.44
N LEU A 338 -28.09 -6.67 25.64
CA LEU A 338 -27.95 -7.37 26.91
C LEU A 338 -26.56 -8.01 27.08
N ILE A 339 -25.91 -7.69 28.19
CA ILE A 339 -24.65 -8.31 28.63
C ILE A 339 -24.92 -9.06 29.93
N PRO A 340 -25.21 -10.37 29.86
CA PRO A 340 -25.42 -11.18 31.05
C PRO A 340 -24.07 -11.49 31.71
N TRP A 341 -23.95 -11.15 33.00
CA TRP A 341 -22.77 -11.43 33.81
C TRP A 341 -23.16 -12.19 35.08
N LEU A 342 -22.64 -13.41 35.22
CA LEU A 342 -22.83 -14.21 36.42
C LEU A 342 -21.68 -13.98 37.42
N ILE A 343 -22.03 -13.69 38.67
CA ILE A 343 -21.13 -13.74 39.82
C ILE A 343 -21.55 -14.96 40.63
N GLY A 344 -20.92 -16.10 40.34
CA GLY A 344 -21.39 -17.38 40.81
C GLY A 344 -20.80 -18.59 40.11
N PHE A 345 -21.55 -19.68 40.13
CA PHE A 345 -21.19 -20.93 39.47
C PHE A 345 -21.99 -21.09 38.17
N GLY A 346 -21.32 -21.06 37.01
CA GLY A 346 -21.99 -21.18 35.70
C GLY A 346 -22.80 -22.46 35.53
N THR A 347 -22.40 -23.55 36.19
CA THR A 347 -23.14 -24.81 36.21
C THR A 347 -24.53 -24.70 36.82
N SER A 348 -24.80 -23.65 37.60
CA SER A 348 -26.09 -23.41 38.23
C SER A 348 -27.15 -22.92 37.23
N TYR A 349 -26.76 -22.35 36.08
CA TYR A 349 -27.67 -21.88 35.04
C TYR A 349 -27.36 -22.59 33.72
N PRO A 350 -27.69 -23.90 33.62
CA PRO A 350 -27.46 -24.63 32.39
C PRO A 350 -28.25 -23.95 31.26
N THR A 351 -27.65 -23.80 30.08
CA THR A 351 -28.20 -23.15 28.87
C THR A 351 -28.16 -21.63 28.78
N ILE A 352 -27.79 -20.89 29.83
CA ILE A 352 -27.53 -19.45 29.69
C ILE A 352 -26.11 -19.24 29.15
N THR A 353 -26.00 -18.52 28.04
CA THR A 353 -24.70 -18.05 27.55
C THR A 353 -24.34 -16.76 28.27
N TRP A 354 -23.37 -16.83 29.17
CA TRP A 354 -22.89 -15.68 29.92
C TRP A 354 -21.80 -14.95 29.13
N ALA A 355 -21.91 -13.62 29.03
CA ALA A 355 -20.85 -12.80 28.46
C ALA A 355 -19.60 -12.82 29.35
N ASN A 356 -19.80 -12.97 30.68
CA ASN A 356 -18.73 -13.21 31.62
C ASN A 356 -19.22 -14.03 32.83
N THR A 357 -18.31 -14.78 33.45
CA THR A 357 -18.56 -15.48 34.72
C THR A 357 -17.43 -15.18 35.69
N THR A 358 -17.77 -14.51 36.80
CA THR A 358 -16.86 -14.34 37.94
C THR A 358 -17.21 -15.39 38.99
N PRO A 359 -16.27 -16.26 39.38
CA PRO A 359 -16.53 -17.26 40.42
C PRO A 359 -16.98 -16.62 41.73
N TRP A 360 -17.91 -17.26 42.46
CA TRP A 360 -18.26 -16.81 43.79
C TRP A 360 -17.08 -16.93 44.74
N MET A 361 -16.82 -15.87 45.52
CA MET A 361 -15.78 -15.85 46.55
C MET A 361 -16.32 -15.21 47.83
N PRO A 362 -15.79 -15.58 49.02
CA PRO A 362 -16.07 -14.86 50.25
C PRO A 362 -15.67 -13.39 50.12
N VAL A 363 -16.50 -12.47 50.61
CA VAL A 363 -16.21 -11.02 50.58
C VAL A 363 -14.96 -10.67 51.41
N GLU A 364 -14.61 -11.50 52.39
CA GLU A 364 -13.37 -11.39 53.15
C GLU A 364 -12.11 -11.76 52.35
N SER A 365 -12.28 -12.40 51.19
CA SER A 365 -11.15 -12.78 50.35
C SER A 365 -10.45 -11.54 49.81
N ARG A 366 -9.12 -11.54 49.83
CA ARG A 366 -8.31 -10.49 49.22
C ARG A 366 -8.57 -10.34 47.71
N ASP A 367 -9.02 -11.41 47.06
CA ASP A 367 -9.21 -11.45 45.61
C ASP A 367 -10.65 -11.10 45.18
N PHE A 368 -11.56 -10.88 46.14
CA PHE A 368 -12.97 -10.56 45.89
C PHE A 368 -13.14 -9.27 45.08
N GLU A 369 -12.71 -8.13 45.64
CA GLU A 369 -12.84 -6.84 44.95
C GLU A 369 -12.03 -6.78 43.66
N PRO A 370 -10.74 -7.21 43.62
CA PRO A 370 -9.94 -7.18 42.39
C PRO A 370 -10.58 -7.91 41.21
N SER A 371 -11.24 -9.04 41.45
CA SER A 371 -11.87 -9.81 40.37
C SER A 371 -13.09 -9.12 39.77
N LEU A 372 -13.94 -8.51 40.61
CA LEU A 372 -15.09 -7.72 40.15
C LEU A 372 -14.63 -6.48 39.39
N ARG A 373 -13.66 -5.76 39.94
CA ARG A 373 -13.07 -4.56 39.32
C ARG A 373 -12.44 -4.88 37.96
N SER A 374 -11.67 -5.98 37.90
CA SER A 374 -11.06 -6.44 36.64
C SER A 374 -12.11 -6.77 35.57
N ALA A 375 -13.25 -7.34 35.95
CA ALA A 375 -14.33 -7.64 35.01
C ALA A 375 -14.98 -6.37 34.45
N VAL A 376 -15.22 -5.34 35.29
CA VAL A 376 -15.72 -4.04 34.81
C VAL A 376 -14.74 -3.38 33.85
N ARG A 377 -13.43 -3.47 34.14
CA ARG A 377 -12.37 -2.96 33.26
C ARG A 377 -12.35 -3.66 31.90
N TYR A 378 -12.52 -4.98 31.91
CA TYR A 378 -12.49 -5.81 30.71
C TYR A 378 -13.72 -5.63 29.82
N LEU A 379 -14.91 -5.70 30.41
CA LEU A 379 -16.18 -5.75 29.68
C LEU A 379 -16.61 -4.38 29.15
N PHE A 380 -16.34 -3.31 29.90
CA PHE A 380 -16.92 -1.99 29.63
C PHE A 380 -15.85 -0.96 29.27
N PRO A 381 -16.18 0.10 28.51
CA PRO A 381 -17.46 0.31 27.84
C PRO A 381 -17.66 -0.66 26.67
N LEU A 382 -18.90 -0.86 26.25
CA LEU A 382 -19.19 -1.67 25.08
C LEU A 382 -19.17 -0.79 23.84
N SER A 383 -18.67 -1.34 22.75
CA SER A 383 -18.47 -0.62 21.50
C SER A 383 -19.10 -1.38 20.33
N SER A 384 -19.62 -0.62 19.38
CA SER A 384 -20.13 -1.14 18.11
C SER A 384 -19.57 -0.34 16.95
N THR A 385 -19.65 -0.92 15.76
CA THR A 385 -19.57 -0.18 14.50
C THR A 385 -21.00 0.20 14.05
N PRO A 386 -21.16 1.21 13.18
CA PRO A 386 -22.40 1.34 12.42
C PRO A 386 -22.64 0.08 11.56
N ALA A 387 -23.78 0.00 10.88
CA ALA A 387 -24.01 -1.08 9.91
C ALA A 387 -23.02 -0.97 8.75
N LEU A 388 -22.20 -2.01 8.53
CA LEU A 388 -21.12 -2.00 7.54
C LEU A 388 -21.30 -3.00 6.38
N GLU A 389 -22.52 -3.52 6.22
CA GLU A 389 -22.83 -4.51 5.18
C GLU A 389 -22.73 -3.93 3.76
N ASP A 390 -22.88 -2.60 3.63
CA ASP A 390 -22.70 -1.84 2.39
C ASP A 390 -22.08 -0.46 2.69
N TYR A 391 -20.89 -0.45 3.29
CA TYR A 391 -20.25 0.80 3.71
C TYR A 391 -19.65 1.55 2.52
N ALA A 392 -20.25 2.70 2.17
CA ALA A 392 -19.77 3.57 1.10
C ALA A 392 -18.74 4.60 1.61
N LEU A 393 -17.64 4.73 0.89
CA LEU A 393 -16.56 5.68 1.17
C LEU A 393 -16.25 6.49 -0.08
N GLU A 394 -16.54 7.79 -0.04
CA GLU A 394 -16.20 8.70 -1.13
C GLU A 394 -14.69 8.92 -1.21
N LEU A 395 -14.17 8.88 -2.42
CA LEU A 395 -12.77 9.15 -2.70
C LEU A 395 -12.59 10.65 -2.97
N PRO A 396 -11.80 11.35 -2.16
CA PRO A 396 -11.53 12.76 -2.43
C PRO A 396 -10.80 12.90 -3.76
N ARG A 397 -10.81 14.10 -4.35
CA ARG A 397 -9.93 14.37 -5.48
C ARG A 397 -8.47 14.40 -4.98
N PRO A 398 -7.52 13.72 -5.63
CA PRO A 398 -6.10 13.83 -5.29
C PRO A 398 -5.61 15.28 -5.33
N SER A 399 -4.68 15.61 -4.43
CA SER A 399 -4.10 16.96 -4.40
C SER A 399 -3.38 17.27 -5.72
N GLY A 400 -3.71 18.40 -6.33
CA GLY A 400 -3.14 18.85 -7.61
C GLY A 400 -4.01 18.52 -8.83
N SER A 401 -4.78 17.42 -8.79
CA SER A 401 -5.72 17.08 -9.86
C SER A 401 -6.84 18.11 -9.94
N GLN A 402 -7.15 18.57 -11.15
CA GLN A 402 -8.22 19.54 -11.41
C GLN A 402 -9.39 18.90 -12.16
N THR A 403 -9.08 18.03 -13.11
CA THR A 403 -10.05 17.43 -14.03
C THR A 403 -9.72 15.95 -14.23
N PRO A 404 -9.85 15.12 -13.18
CA PRO A 404 -9.58 13.69 -13.30
C PRO A 404 -10.54 13.05 -14.31
N ARG A 405 -9.99 12.25 -15.21
CA ARG A 405 -10.74 11.50 -16.23
C ARG A 405 -10.85 10.03 -15.89
N TYR A 406 -9.81 9.49 -15.26
CA TYR A 406 -9.73 8.10 -14.87
C TYR A 406 -9.08 7.97 -13.49
N MET A 407 -9.32 6.86 -12.82
CA MET A 407 -8.63 6.49 -11.59
C MET A 407 -8.27 5.00 -11.59
N ARG A 408 -7.23 4.64 -10.85
CA ARG A 408 -6.82 3.26 -10.61
C ARG A 408 -6.50 3.09 -9.13
N ILE A 409 -7.01 2.03 -8.51
CA ILE A 409 -6.62 1.66 -7.15
C ILE A 409 -5.30 0.89 -7.25
N CYS A 410 -4.29 1.39 -6.55
CA CYS A 410 -2.96 0.80 -6.52
C CYS A 410 -2.82 -0.19 -5.36
N GLN A 411 -3.34 0.19 -4.19
CA GLN A 411 -3.30 -0.62 -2.98
C GLN A 411 -4.55 -0.37 -2.15
N SER A 412 -5.07 -1.42 -1.51
CA SER A 412 -6.24 -1.31 -0.64
C SER A 412 -6.23 -2.39 0.44
N SER A 413 -6.60 -2.04 1.67
CA SER A 413 -6.81 -2.97 2.77
C SER A 413 -8.00 -2.53 3.63
N PRO A 414 -9.04 -3.37 3.80
CA PRO A 414 -9.34 -4.58 3.02
C PRO A 414 -9.65 -4.26 1.54
N ALA A 415 -9.80 -5.28 0.69
CA ALA A 415 -10.11 -5.08 -0.72
C ALA A 415 -11.57 -4.59 -0.91
N PRO A 416 -11.80 -3.44 -1.58
CA PRO A 416 -13.14 -2.92 -1.83
C PRO A 416 -13.76 -3.52 -3.09
N VAL A 417 -15.07 -3.30 -3.21
CA VAL A 417 -15.80 -3.34 -4.48
C VAL A 417 -16.00 -1.91 -4.97
N LEU A 418 -15.59 -1.61 -6.20
CA LEU A 418 -15.71 -0.26 -6.74
C LEU A 418 -17.08 -0.01 -7.39
N TYR A 419 -17.66 1.17 -7.15
CA TYR A 419 -18.87 1.66 -7.80
C TYR A 419 -18.65 3.04 -8.42
N THR A 420 -18.59 3.09 -9.74
CA THR A 420 -18.69 4.35 -10.50
C THR A 420 -20.16 4.56 -10.82
N GLY A 421 -20.75 5.71 -10.47
CA GLY A 421 -22.20 6.02 -10.49
C GLY A 421 -23.01 5.81 -11.79
N GLU A 422 -22.48 5.09 -12.79
CA GLU A 422 -23.15 4.70 -14.05
C GLU A 422 -23.64 3.24 -14.06
N GLY A 423 -23.50 2.49 -12.95
CA GLY A 423 -24.13 1.17 -12.79
C GLY A 423 -23.51 0.32 -11.67
N LEU A 424 -24.34 -0.51 -11.03
CA LEU A 424 -23.94 -1.46 -9.97
C LEU A 424 -23.24 -2.69 -10.60
N THR A 425 -22.01 -2.53 -11.09
CA THR A 425 -21.20 -3.69 -11.50
C THR A 425 -20.07 -3.87 -10.50
N PRO A 426 -20.10 -4.94 -9.68
CA PRO A 426 -18.98 -5.25 -8.81
C PRO A 426 -17.73 -5.46 -9.64
N GLN A 427 -16.78 -4.54 -9.56
CA GLN A 427 -15.47 -4.68 -10.19
C GLN A 427 -14.41 -4.81 -9.12
N SER A 428 -13.51 -5.77 -9.29
CA SER A 428 -12.38 -5.95 -8.37
C SER A 428 -11.50 -4.70 -8.45
N ALA A 429 -11.23 -4.08 -7.30
CA ALA A 429 -10.39 -2.90 -7.18
C ALA A 429 -8.98 -3.06 -7.79
N GLN A 430 -8.49 -4.30 -7.88
CA GLN A 430 -7.18 -4.62 -8.44
C GLN A 430 -7.33 -5.02 -9.91
N SER A 431 -7.34 -4.05 -10.85
CA SER A 431 -6.56 -4.21 -12.11
C SER A 431 -6.78 -3.13 -13.15
N ASP A 432 -8.00 -2.62 -13.31
CA ASP A 432 -8.33 -1.79 -14.45
C ASP A 432 -8.48 -0.31 -14.03
N PRO A 433 -8.10 0.64 -14.89
CA PRO A 433 -8.44 2.04 -14.67
C PRO A 433 -9.93 2.25 -14.95
N HIS A 434 -10.58 3.00 -14.09
CA HIS A 434 -11.99 3.29 -14.13
C HIS A 434 -12.23 4.75 -14.47
N PRO A 435 -13.27 5.09 -15.25
CA PRO A 435 -13.63 6.49 -15.49
C PRO A 435 -13.92 7.21 -14.17
N TRP A 436 -13.44 8.45 -14.07
CA TRP A 436 -13.85 9.34 -13.00
C TRP A 436 -15.30 9.78 -13.27
N PRO A 437 -16.21 9.71 -12.28
CA PRO A 437 -17.62 10.02 -12.52
C PRO A 437 -17.81 11.48 -12.95
N SER A 438 -18.71 11.68 -13.92
CA SER A 438 -19.07 13.02 -14.42
C SER A 438 -19.86 13.85 -13.39
N SER A 439 -20.51 13.19 -12.43
CA SER A 439 -21.24 13.81 -11.32
C SER A 439 -20.62 13.38 -9.98
N GLY A 440 -19.92 14.31 -9.32
CA GLY A 440 -19.43 14.11 -7.96
C GLY A 440 -18.10 13.35 -7.84
N LEU A 441 -17.95 12.65 -6.71
CA LEU A 441 -16.78 11.87 -6.35
C LEU A 441 -17.05 10.37 -6.54
N PRO A 442 -16.05 9.56 -6.91
CA PRO A 442 -16.21 8.11 -6.93
C PRO A 442 -16.38 7.58 -5.51
N ALA A 443 -17.15 6.51 -5.34
CA ALA A 443 -17.34 5.84 -4.06
C ALA A 443 -16.87 4.39 -4.11
N LEU A 444 -16.21 3.95 -3.04
CA LEU A 444 -15.88 2.56 -2.80
C LEU A 444 -16.86 1.97 -1.83
N HIS A 445 -17.29 0.73 -2.08
CA HIS A 445 -18.13 0.00 -1.17
C HIS A 445 -17.33 -1.13 -0.54
N TYR A 446 -17.51 -1.28 0.77
CA TYR A 446 -16.87 -2.31 1.56
C TYR A 446 -17.94 -3.17 2.22
N MET A 447 -17.75 -4.48 2.13
CA MET A 447 -18.48 -5.46 2.94
C MET A 447 -17.61 -5.78 4.15
N LEU A 448 -17.91 -5.19 5.30
CA LEU A 448 -17.13 -5.37 6.52
C LEU A 448 -17.99 -6.04 7.59
N PRO A 449 -17.38 -6.81 8.50
CA PRO A 449 -18.12 -7.37 9.62
C PRO A 449 -18.59 -6.24 10.54
N THR A 450 -19.91 -6.16 10.74
CA THR A 450 -20.51 -5.31 11.78
C THR A 450 -20.20 -5.92 13.15
N GLN A 451 -19.66 -5.12 14.06
CA GLN A 451 -19.48 -5.48 15.46
C GLN A 451 -20.54 -4.78 16.30
N SER A 452 -21.26 -5.52 17.15
CA SER A 452 -22.33 -4.98 17.99
C SER A 452 -22.11 -5.37 19.45
N PHE A 453 -22.11 -4.39 20.36
CA PHE A 453 -21.96 -4.55 21.81
C PHE A 453 -20.75 -5.41 22.23
N ILE A 454 -19.58 -5.14 21.64
CA ILE A 454 -18.34 -5.86 21.94
C ILE A 454 -17.59 -5.18 23.10
N PRO A 455 -17.00 -5.95 24.04
CA PRO A 455 -16.10 -5.39 25.06
C PRO A 455 -14.97 -4.55 24.48
N PHE A 456 -14.66 -3.41 25.09
CA PHE A 456 -13.65 -2.49 24.57
C PHE A 456 -12.29 -3.15 24.31
N GLY A 457 -11.86 -4.09 25.16
CA GLY A 457 -10.59 -4.80 24.99
C GLY A 457 -10.55 -5.77 23.80
N GLU A 458 -11.72 -6.18 23.29
CA GLU A 458 -11.88 -7.06 22.14
C GLU A 458 -12.26 -6.29 20.87
N PHE A 459 -12.77 -5.06 21.03
CA PHE A 459 -13.19 -4.23 19.91
C PHE A 459 -11.99 -3.72 19.11
N SER A 460 -12.00 -4.02 17.80
CA SER A 460 -11.07 -3.44 16.85
C SER A 460 -11.85 -2.61 15.84
N ALA A 461 -11.68 -1.29 15.88
CA ALA A 461 -12.23 -0.39 14.88
C ALA A 461 -11.68 -0.78 13.49
N PRO A 462 -12.53 -1.14 12.51
CA PRO A 462 -12.05 -1.41 11.18
C PRO A 462 -11.36 -0.18 10.60
N ARG A 463 -10.22 -0.41 9.95
CA ARG A 463 -9.43 0.61 9.28
C ARG A 463 -9.39 0.30 7.80
N LEU A 464 -9.66 1.31 6.98
CA LEU A 464 -9.63 1.25 5.54
C LEU A 464 -8.43 2.07 5.07
N ALA A 465 -7.44 1.40 4.49
CA ALA A 465 -6.29 2.06 3.89
C ALA A 465 -6.36 1.89 2.37
N LEU A 466 -6.18 2.99 1.64
CA LEU A 466 -6.29 3.03 0.19
C LEU A 466 -5.26 3.98 -0.40
N THR A 467 -4.58 3.53 -1.45
CA THR A 467 -3.79 4.38 -2.33
C THR A 467 -4.26 4.19 -3.76
N TYR A 468 -4.49 5.29 -4.47
CA TYR A 468 -4.99 5.30 -5.85
C TYR A 468 -4.33 6.42 -6.66
N GLU A 469 -4.29 6.24 -7.97
CA GLU A 469 -3.83 7.25 -8.93
C GLU A 469 -5.02 7.78 -9.71
N ALA A 470 -5.14 9.10 -9.84
CA ALA A 470 -6.07 9.73 -10.78
C ALA A 470 -5.28 10.31 -11.96
N CYS A 471 -5.82 10.16 -13.16
CA CYS A 471 -5.24 10.67 -14.39
C CYS A 471 -6.09 11.79 -14.98
N ASP A 472 -5.48 12.95 -15.22
CA ASP A 472 -6.15 14.14 -15.78
C ASP A 472 -5.99 14.22 -17.31
N ARG A 473 -4.79 13.93 -17.83
CA ARG A 473 -4.44 14.02 -19.26
C ARG A 473 -3.53 12.86 -19.69
N PHE A 474 -3.52 12.56 -20.99
CA PHE A 474 -2.59 11.62 -21.64
C PHE A 474 -2.61 10.20 -21.03
N CYS A 475 -3.77 9.77 -20.51
CA CYS A 475 -3.91 8.52 -19.78
C CYS A 475 -3.63 7.28 -20.65
N ASP A 476 -3.78 7.42 -21.96
CA ASP A 476 -3.48 6.41 -22.97
C ASP A 476 -2.00 6.34 -23.36
N ASN A 477 -1.18 7.32 -22.98
CA ASN A 477 0.22 7.38 -23.39
C ASN A 477 1.15 6.48 -22.56
N PRO A 478 2.35 6.15 -23.08
CA PRO A 478 3.34 5.36 -22.37
C PRO A 478 3.76 6.00 -21.04
N PHE A 479 4.12 5.16 -20.08
CA PHE A 479 4.67 5.61 -18.80
C PHE A 479 5.70 4.64 -18.27
N GLN A 480 6.62 5.15 -17.45
CA GLN A 480 7.55 4.33 -16.67
C GLN A 480 7.02 4.17 -15.26
N ALA A 481 6.86 2.92 -14.81
CA ALA A 481 6.50 2.61 -13.43
C ALA A 481 7.72 2.70 -12.51
N ARG A 482 7.48 2.73 -11.19
CA ARG A 482 8.53 2.84 -10.16
C ARG A 482 9.60 1.73 -10.23
N ASN A 483 9.27 0.56 -10.78
CA ASN A 483 10.20 -0.54 -11.00
C ASN A 483 11.15 -0.32 -12.20
N GLY A 484 11.02 0.80 -12.92
CA GLY A 484 11.81 1.13 -14.10
C GLY A 484 11.26 0.53 -15.41
N GLN A 485 10.22 -0.28 -15.36
CA GLN A 485 9.59 -0.84 -16.56
C GLN A 485 8.73 0.21 -17.25
N THR A 486 8.85 0.25 -18.58
CA THR A 486 8.00 1.08 -19.45
C THR A 486 6.80 0.27 -19.90
N TYR A 487 5.61 0.87 -19.81
CA TYR A 487 4.39 0.32 -20.37
C TYR A 487 3.89 1.22 -21.50
N PRO A 488 3.24 0.65 -22.53
CA PRO A 488 2.80 1.41 -23.71
C PRO A 488 1.62 2.36 -23.41
N SER A 489 0.90 2.14 -22.31
CA SER A 489 -0.27 2.93 -21.94
C SER A 489 -0.57 2.79 -20.45
N TRP A 490 -0.85 3.89 -19.74
CA TRP A 490 -1.35 3.77 -18.36
C TRP A 490 -2.73 3.12 -18.34
N LEU A 491 -3.64 3.47 -19.25
CA LEU A 491 -4.94 2.80 -19.37
C LEU A 491 -4.82 1.30 -19.67
N GLY A 492 -3.86 0.91 -20.52
CA GLY A 492 -3.65 -0.48 -20.92
C GLY A 492 -2.87 -1.35 -19.91
N ALA A 493 -2.08 -0.75 -19.02
CA ALA A 493 -1.21 -1.48 -18.09
C ALA A 493 -1.97 -1.95 -16.83
N ARG A 494 -2.59 -3.13 -16.92
CA ARG A 494 -3.32 -3.72 -15.80
C ARG A 494 -2.42 -3.93 -14.58
N ASN A 495 -2.92 -3.56 -13.39
CA ASN A 495 -2.22 -3.70 -12.11
C ASN A 495 -0.90 -2.90 -11.97
N GLN A 496 -0.64 -1.91 -12.83
CA GLN A 496 0.59 -1.12 -12.74
C GLN A 496 0.28 0.31 -12.35
N CYS A 497 0.90 0.78 -11.27
CA CYS A 497 0.85 2.18 -10.86
C CYS A 497 2.22 2.82 -11.09
N GLN A 498 2.23 4.13 -11.38
CA GLN A 498 3.48 4.85 -11.58
C GLN A 498 4.26 5.02 -10.27
N TRP A 499 3.57 5.37 -9.19
CA TRP A 499 4.19 5.83 -7.94
C TRP A 499 4.27 4.76 -6.86
N VAL A 500 3.47 3.71 -6.98
CA VAL A 500 3.29 2.67 -5.98
C VAL A 500 3.75 1.34 -6.57
N THR A 501 4.55 0.60 -5.81
CA THR A 501 4.83 -0.80 -6.13
C THR A 501 3.64 -1.63 -5.64
N PRO A 502 2.99 -2.44 -6.50
CA PRO A 502 1.84 -3.26 -6.12
C PRO A 502 2.06 -4.04 -4.82
#